data_AF-A0AB34P7Y1-F1
#
_entry.id   AF-A0AB34P7Y1-F1
#
_cell.length_a   1.000
_cell.length_b   1.000
_cell.length_c   1.000
_cell.angle_alpha   90.00
_cell.angle_beta   90.00
_cell.angle_gamma   90.00
#
_symmetry.space_group_name_H-M   'P 1'
#
loop_
_entity.id
_entity.type
_entity.pdbx_description
1 polymer ?
#
loop_
_entity_poly.entity_id
_entity_poly.type
_entity_poly.pdbx_seq_one_letter_code
_entity_poly.pdbx_strand_id
1 'polypeptide(L)'
;MWVEAQNYFALIVEPTCIEYFERPWEFRRGILSLIVTSHMVDYWVMGSYAGGSSRKSMTDAVSQSRDALTVLYPDLQLLADVADAAKHGRLASIQSRVRQIDRADQLKVTPGMFNAPFGQGVFAEAVEIYFDSPDGRHVSLRELLTRALAFWRGQLGIQCKP
;
A
#
# COMPACT_ATOMS: atom_id res chain seq x y z
N MET A 1 22.91 -2.84 -7.46
CA MET A 1 22.29 -1.93 -8.44
C MET A 1 20.84 -1.81 -8.02
N TRP A 2 20.50 -0.73 -7.27
CA TRP A 2 19.16 -0.50 -6.68
C TRP A 2 18.75 0.97 -6.76
N VAL A 3 19.48 1.77 -7.55
CA VAL A 3 19.37 3.24 -7.51
C VAL A 3 17.96 3.69 -7.86
N GLU A 4 17.31 3.04 -8.83
CA GLU A 4 15.93 3.36 -9.22
C GLU A 4 14.93 3.07 -8.09
N ALA A 5 15.06 1.92 -7.43
CA ALA A 5 14.19 1.54 -6.32
C ALA A 5 14.42 2.42 -5.09
N GLN A 6 15.69 2.70 -4.76
CA GLN A 6 16.05 3.60 -3.66
C GLN A 6 15.55 5.03 -3.91
N ASN A 7 15.68 5.54 -5.15
CA ASN A 7 15.17 6.85 -5.53
C ASN A 7 13.65 6.90 -5.47
N TYR A 8 12.96 5.89 -6.01
CA TYR A 8 11.50 5.84 -5.93
C TYR A 8 11.02 5.80 -4.48
N PHE A 9 11.68 5.01 -3.62
CA PHE A 9 11.37 4.96 -2.21
C PHE A 9 11.57 6.33 -1.53
N ALA A 10 12.75 6.92 -1.67
CA ALA A 10 13.12 8.15 -0.98
C ALA A 10 12.39 9.40 -1.49
N LEU A 11 12.06 9.46 -2.78
CA LEU A 11 11.45 10.65 -3.39
C LEU A 11 9.92 10.55 -3.47
N ILE A 12 9.36 9.33 -3.54
CA ILE A 12 7.93 9.13 -3.77
C ILE A 12 7.28 8.40 -2.59
N VAL A 13 7.72 7.17 -2.27
CA VAL A 13 7.00 6.31 -1.32
C VAL A 13 7.03 6.87 0.09
N GLU A 14 8.22 7.10 0.63
CA GLU A 14 8.39 7.53 2.02
C GLU A 14 7.78 8.91 2.29
N PRO A 15 8.02 9.96 1.47
CA PRO A 15 7.38 11.26 1.66
C PRO A 15 5.85 11.18 1.57
N THR A 16 5.29 10.44 0.60
CA THR A 16 3.83 10.31 0.45
C THR A 16 3.19 9.69 1.70
N CYS A 17 3.82 8.64 2.26
CA CYS A 17 3.35 8.01 3.49
C CYS A 17 3.48 8.94 4.70
N ILE A 18 4.58 9.68 4.84
CA ILE A 18 4.78 10.65 5.92
C ILE A 18 3.70 11.73 5.88
N GLU A 19 3.42 12.29 4.71
CA GLU A 19 2.36 13.28 4.52
C GLU A 19 0.98 12.76 4.93
N TYR A 20 0.71 11.47 4.70
CA TYR A 20 -0.50 10.82 5.22
C TYR A 20 -0.46 10.66 6.74
N PHE A 21 0.67 10.26 7.32
CA PHE A 21 0.82 10.06 8.76
C PHE A 21 0.66 11.34 9.58
N GLU A 22 1.01 12.49 9.00
CA GLU A 22 0.78 13.81 9.58
C GLU A 22 -0.69 14.24 9.50
N ARG A 23 -1.45 13.70 8.55
CA ARG A 23 -2.87 14.04 8.30
C ARG A 23 -3.70 12.79 8.03
N PRO A 24 -3.87 11.90 9.03
CA PRO A 24 -4.51 10.60 8.83
C PRO A 24 -5.99 10.69 8.41
N TRP A 25 -6.63 11.85 8.58
CA TRP A 25 -7.99 12.12 8.12
C TRP A 25 -8.11 12.44 6.62
N GLU A 26 -7.00 12.73 5.92
CA GLU A 26 -7.03 12.99 4.49
C GLU A 26 -7.06 11.67 3.70
N PHE A 27 -8.27 11.16 3.45
CA PHE A 27 -8.49 9.87 2.75
C PHE A 27 -7.71 9.75 1.42
N ARG A 28 -7.69 10.84 0.64
CA ARG A 28 -6.92 10.90 -0.61
C ARG A 28 -5.43 10.59 -0.40
N ARG A 29 -4.81 11.10 0.67
CA ARG A 29 -3.39 10.84 0.97
C ARG A 29 -3.16 9.39 1.37
N GLY A 30 -4.10 8.80 2.12
CA GLY A 30 -4.07 7.36 2.43
C GLY A 30 -4.11 6.49 1.17
N ILE A 31 -5.01 6.79 0.22
CA ILE A 31 -5.08 6.07 -1.06
C ILE A 31 -3.81 6.24 -1.89
N LEU A 32 -3.28 7.46 -2.00
CA LEU A 32 -2.03 7.69 -2.74
C LEU A 32 -0.87 6.90 -2.13
N SER A 33 -0.79 6.86 -0.79
CA SER A 33 0.23 6.10 -0.06
C SER A 33 0.17 4.60 -0.37
N LEU A 34 -1.04 4.02 -0.44
CA LEU A 34 -1.24 2.62 -0.85
C LEU A 34 -0.73 2.36 -2.26
N ILE A 35 -1.13 3.21 -3.21
CA ILE A 35 -0.80 3.03 -4.62
C ILE A 35 0.72 3.07 -4.82
N VAL A 36 1.39 4.12 -4.31
CA VAL A 36 2.84 4.25 -4.51
C VAL A 36 3.62 3.16 -3.78
N THR A 37 3.17 2.75 -2.58
CA THR A 37 3.83 1.66 -1.85
C THR A 37 3.65 0.31 -2.57
N SER A 38 2.50 0.08 -3.22
CA SER A 38 2.23 -1.14 -4.00
C SER A 38 3.14 -1.25 -5.22
N HIS A 39 3.41 -0.11 -5.86
CA HIS A 39 4.28 -0.01 -7.03
C HIS A 39 5.77 -0.19 -6.69
N MET A 40 6.15 -0.19 -5.41
CA MET A 40 7.55 -0.41 -5.00
C MET A 40 8.11 -1.75 -5.51
N VAL A 41 7.26 -2.78 -5.63
CA VAL A 41 7.65 -4.05 -6.25
C VAL A 41 8.12 -3.86 -7.68
N ASP A 42 7.44 -3.02 -8.45
CA ASP A 42 7.75 -2.80 -9.86
C ASP A 42 9.14 -2.16 -10.00
N TYR A 43 9.44 -1.14 -9.19
CA TYR A 43 10.75 -0.46 -9.19
C TYR A 43 11.87 -1.32 -8.63
N TRP A 44 11.58 -2.17 -7.64
CA TRP A 44 12.53 -3.15 -7.14
C TRP A 44 12.95 -4.15 -8.23
N VAL A 45 11.98 -4.65 -8.99
CA VAL A 45 12.23 -5.57 -10.11
C VAL A 45 12.95 -4.88 -11.26
N MET A 46 12.49 -3.70 -11.69
CA MET A 46 13.16 -2.95 -12.76
C MET A 46 14.63 -2.65 -12.43
N GLY A 47 14.94 -2.30 -11.17
CA GLY A 47 16.31 -2.03 -10.74
C GLY A 47 17.23 -3.26 -10.66
N SER A 48 16.68 -4.47 -10.61
CA SER A 48 17.43 -5.73 -10.49
C SER A 48 17.34 -6.66 -11.71
N TYR A 49 16.43 -6.38 -12.64
CA TYR A 49 16.17 -7.25 -13.78
C TYR A 49 17.19 -7.02 -14.90
N ALA A 50 18.06 -8.02 -15.12
CA ALA A 50 19.04 -8.04 -16.21
C ALA A 50 18.56 -8.79 -17.47
N GLY A 51 17.28 -9.18 -17.53
CA GLY A 51 16.73 -9.99 -18.62
C GLY A 51 16.28 -9.17 -19.85
N GLY A 52 15.63 -9.85 -20.81
CA GLY A 52 15.22 -9.23 -22.08
C GLY A 52 14.21 -8.10 -21.90
N SER A 53 14.32 -7.05 -22.72
CA SER A 53 13.52 -5.81 -22.68
C SER A 53 12.08 -5.96 -23.18
N SER A 54 11.58 -7.19 -23.38
CA SER A 54 10.20 -7.37 -23.87
C SER A 54 9.20 -7.03 -22.77
N ARG A 55 8.06 -6.45 -23.15
CA ARG A 55 6.99 -6.12 -22.19
C ARG A 55 6.52 -7.36 -21.42
N LYS A 56 6.38 -8.50 -22.11
CA LYS A 56 5.94 -9.76 -21.51
C LYS A 56 6.92 -10.26 -20.45
N SER A 57 8.20 -10.32 -20.78
CA SER A 57 9.23 -10.78 -19.83
C SER A 57 9.33 -9.89 -18.59
N MET A 58 9.11 -8.57 -18.74
CA MET A 58 9.04 -7.66 -17.60
C MET A 58 7.79 -7.92 -16.74
N THR A 59 6.61 -8.08 -17.36
CA THR A 59 5.37 -8.42 -16.63
C THR A 59 5.52 -9.74 -15.86
N ASP A 60 6.10 -10.76 -16.48
CA ASP A 60 6.31 -12.07 -15.87
C ASP A 60 7.29 -11.97 -14.69
N ALA A 61 8.40 -11.23 -14.84
CA ALA A 61 9.36 -10.99 -13.76
C ALA A 61 8.75 -10.25 -12.57
N VAL A 62 7.93 -9.23 -12.83
CA VAL A 62 7.19 -8.50 -11.79
C VAL A 62 6.22 -9.43 -11.06
N SER A 63 5.46 -10.26 -11.79
CA SER A 63 4.52 -11.21 -11.17
C SER A 63 5.24 -12.21 -10.27
N GLN A 64 6.31 -12.84 -10.77
CA GLN A 64 7.10 -13.81 -10.01
C GLN A 64 7.72 -13.17 -8.75
N SER A 65 8.25 -11.96 -8.87
CA SER A 65 8.83 -11.25 -7.74
C SER A 65 7.78 -10.84 -6.73
N ARG A 66 6.59 -10.41 -7.17
CA ARG A 66 5.46 -10.12 -6.27
C ARG A 66 5.05 -11.37 -5.49
N ASP A 67 4.99 -12.53 -6.13
CA ASP A 67 4.67 -13.79 -5.46
C ASP A 67 5.76 -14.18 -4.45
N ALA A 68 7.04 -14.10 -4.83
CA ALA A 68 8.16 -14.38 -3.92
C ALA A 68 8.19 -13.44 -2.71
N LEU A 69 7.98 -12.14 -2.93
CA LEU A 69 7.92 -11.15 -1.84
C LEU A 69 6.69 -11.33 -0.96
N THR A 70 5.56 -11.76 -1.51
CA THR A 70 4.35 -12.07 -0.73
C THR A 70 4.58 -13.24 0.22
N VAL A 71 5.40 -14.24 -0.16
CA VAL A 71 5.79 -15.33 0.74
C VAL A 71 6.61 -14.80 1.93
N LEU A 72 7.50 -13.82 1.69
CA LEU A 72 8.32 -13.21 2.74
C LEU A 72 7.55 -12.22 3.62
N TYR A 73 6.58 -11.52 3.04
CA TYR A 73 5.79 -10.50 3.69
C TYR A 73 4.35 -10.52 3.15
N PRO A 74 3.45 -11.32 3.76
CA PRO A 74 2.08 -11.51 3.27
C PRO A 74 1.26 -10.23 3.14
N ASP A 75 1.55 -9.23 3.96
CA ASP A 75 0.89 -7.92 3.95
C ASP A 75 1.15 -7.12 2.64
N LEU A 76 2.14 -7.49 1.82
CA LEU A 76 2.32 -6.92 0.48
C LEU A 76 1.13 -7.23 -0.43
N GLN A 77 0.56 -8.45 -0.31
CA GLN A 77 -0.60 -8.80 -1.11
C GLN A 77 -1.82 -8.00 -0.68
N LEU A 78 -1.98 -7.83 0.62
CA LEU A 78 -3.05 -7.03 1.18
C LEU A 78 -2.97 -5.58 0.68
N LEU A 79 -1.77 -4.99 0.73
CA LEU A 79 -1.51 -3.66 0.23
C LEU A 79 -1.82 -3.52 -1.27
N ALA A 80 -1.47 -4.53 -2.07
CA ALA A 80 -1.78 -4.56 -3.50
C ALA A 80 -3.30 -4.62 -3.77
N ASP A 81 -4.03 -5.45 -3.04
CA ASP A 81 -5.48 -5.56 -3.17
C ASP A 81 -6.19 -4.25 -2.80
N VAL A 82 -5.79 -3.62 -1.70
CA VAL A 82 -6.35 -2.34 -1.26
C VAL A 82 -6.06 -1.24 -2.28
N ALA A 83 -4.82 -1.16 -2.78
CA ALA A 83 -4.42 -0.18 -3.77
C ALA A 83 -5.20 -0.34 -5.09
N ASP A 84 -5.34 -1.58 -5.57
CA ASP A 84 -6.11 -1.91 -6.78
C ASP A 84 -7.58 -1.52 -6.60
N ALA A 85 -8.19 -1.90 -5.47
CA ALA A 85 -9.59 -1.61 -5.17
C ALA A 85 -9.84 -0.10 -5.12
N ALA A 86 -8.96 0.65 -4.46
CA ALA A 86 -9.07 2.10 -4.36
C ALA A 86 -8.85 2.82 -5.70
N LYS A 87 -7.94 2.31 -6.55
CA LYS A 87 -7.64 2.87 -7.87
C LYS A 87 -8.75 2.61 -8.89
N HIS A 88 -9.31 1.41 -8.90
CA HIS A 88 -10.25 0.96 -9.93
C HIS A 88 -11.73 1.03 -9.49
N GLY A 89 -12.00 1.31 -8.21
CA GLY A 89 -13.34 1.43 -7.63
C GLY A 89 -14.03 0.08 -7.41
N ARG A 90 -14.03 -0.77 -8.45
CA ARG A 90 -14.47 -2.17 -8.40
C ARG A 90 -13.59 -3.00 -9.32
N LEU A 91 -12.96 -4.03 -8.77
CA LEU A 91 -12.11 -4.92 -9.55
C LEU A 91 -12.96 -5.94 -10.31
N ALA A 92 -12.63 -6.19 -11.58
CA ALA A 92 -13.30 -7.21 -12.36
C ALA A 92 -13.01 -8.59 -11.74
N SER A 93 -14.03 -9.44 -11.62
CA SER A 93 -13.93 -10.81 -11.06
C SER A 93 -13.10 -11.79 -11.91
N ILE A 94 -12.37 -11.28 -12.92
CA ILE A 94 -11.67 -12.06 -13.95
C ILE A 94 -10.40 -12.74 -13.38
N GLN A 95 -9.95 -12.36 -12.18
CA GLN A 95 -8.75 -12.95 -11.59
C GLN A 95 -9.08 -14.17 -10.73
N SER A 96 -8.39 -15.28 -11.01
CA SER A 96 -8.43 -16.54 -10.24
C SER A 96 -7.83 -16.44 -8.82
N ARG A 97 -7.66 -15.22 -8.29
CA ARG A 97 -6.99 -14.95 -7.02
C ARG A 97 -8.03 -14.52 -5.99
N VAL A 98 -8.03 -15.18 -4.84
CA VAL A 98 -8.82 -14.74 -3.68
C VAL A 98 -8.22 -13.42 -3.19
N ARG A 99 -8.88 -12.30 -3.51
CA ARG A 99 -8.51 -10.98 -3.02
C ARG A 99 -9.09 -10.75 -1.64
N GLN A 100 -8.36 -10.01 -0.80
CA GLN A 100 -8.87 -9.64 0.53
C GLN A 100 -9.80 -8.42 0.49
N ILE A 101 -9.60 -7.55 -0.50
CA ILE A 101 -10.46 -6.40 -0.81
C ILE A 101 -10.70 -6.39 -2.32
N ASP A 102 -11.94 -6.20 -2.74
CA ASP A 102 -12.31 -6.13 -4.16
C ASP A 102 -12.98 -4.80 -4.56
N ARG A 103 -13.35 -3.97 -3.57
CA ARG A 103 -14.04 -2.70 -3.78
C ARG A 103 -13.55 -1.58 -2.86
N ALA A 104 -13.56 -0.35 -3.37
CA ALA A 104 -13.14 0.82 -2.60
C ALA A 104 -14.04 1.12 -1.39
N ASP A 105 -15.32 0.75 -1.42
CA ASP A 105 -16.28 0.98 -0.33
C ASP A 105 -16.08 0.08 0.89
N GLN A 106 -15.16 -0.89 0.80
CA GLN A 106 -14.71 -1.67 1.96
C GLN A 106 -13.69 -0.91 2.82
N LEU A 107 -13.08 0.17 2.29
CA LEU A 107 -12.30 1.09 3.08
C LEU A 107 -13.23 2.01 3.86
N LYS A 108 -13.05 2.00 5.19
CA LYS A 108 -13.84 2.74 6.16
C LYS A 108 -12.97 3.78 6.84
N VAL A 109 -13.63 4.75 7.47
CA VAL A 109 -13.00 5.75 8.33
C VAL A 109 -13.65 5.64 9.70
N THR A 110 -12.89 5.90 10.77
CA THR A 110 -13.42 5.94 12.14
C THR A 110 -14.75 6.72 12.17
N PRO A 111 -15.84 6.13 12.67
CA PRO A 111 -17.10 6.83 12.79
C PRO A 111 -16.97 8.01 13.76
N GLY A 112 -17.84 9.01 13.60
CA GLY A 112 -17.80 10.18 14.47
C GLY A 112 -18.15 9.83 15.92
N MET A 113 -17.43 10.43 16.86
CA MET A 113 -17.57 10.22 18.29
C MET A 113 -18.53 11.23 18.96
N PHE A 114 -18.76 12.38 18.32
CA PHE A 114 -19.63 13.43 18.85
C PHE A 114 -20.37 14.14 17.73
N ASN A 115 -21.48 14.80 18.06
CA ASN A 115 -22.19 15.66 17.11
C ASN A 115 -21.51 17.03 17.04
N ALA A 116 -21.20 17.47 15.83
CA ALA A 116 -20.71 18.80 15.49
C ALA A 116 -21.77 19.54 14.66
N PRO A 117 -21.70 20.88 14.54
CA PRO A 117 -22.66 21.66 13.73
C PRO A 117 -22.72 21.26 12.24
N PHE A 118 -21.74 20.51 11.76
CA PHE A 118 -21.59 20.06 10.37
C PHE A 118 -21.68 18.52 10.22
N GLY A 119 -22.23 17.81 11.20
CA GLY A 119 -22.41 16.36 11.16
C GLY A 119 -21.76 15.66 12.34
N GLN A 120 -21.26 14.44 12.16
CA GLN A 120 -20.49 13.78 13.22
C GLN A 120 -19.02 14.16 13.14
N GLY A 121 -18.42 14.47 14.29
CA GLY A 121 -17.02 14.82 14.46
C GLY A 121 -16.24 13.72 15.18
N VAL A 122 -14.95 13.68 14.91
CA VAL A 122 -13.98 12.77 15.51
C VAL A 122 -12.71 13.58 15.76
N PHE A 123 -11.99 13.30 16.86
CA PHE A 123 -10.70 13.93 17.10
C PHE A 123 -9.71 13.52 16.00
N ALA A 124 -8.93 14.48 15.50
CA ALA A 124 -8.03 14.28 14.37
C ALA A 124 -7.04 13.13 14.60
N GLU A 125 -6.60 12.97 15.85
CA GLU A 125 -5.69 11.94 16.34
C GLU A 125 -6.34 10.55 16.41
N ALA A 126 -7.67 10.48 16.48
CA ALA A 126 -8.45 9.25 16.52
C ALA A 126 -8.98 8.83 15.14
N VAL A 127 -8.68 9.60 14.08
CA VAL A 127 -9.06 9.23 12.73
C VAL A 127 -8.15 8.15 12.20
N GLU A 128 -8.79 7.05 11.80
CA GLU A 128 -8.15 5.91 11.19
C GLU A 128 -8.90 5.54 9.92
N ILE A 129 -8.13 5.23 8.88
CA ILE A 129 -8.65 4.57 7.68
C ILE A 129 -8.36 3.08 7.87
N TYR A 130 -9.37 2.25 7.73
CA TYR A 130 -9.26 0.82 7.98
C TYR A 130 -10.12 0.01 7.03
N PHE A 131 -9.96 -1.30 7.08
CA PHE A 131 -10.91 -2.25 6.51
C PHE A 131 -10.88 -3.53 7.35
N ASP A 132 -11.94 -4.32 7.22
CA ASP A 132 -12.03 -5.63 7.84
C ASP A 132 -11.69 -6.67 6.75
N SER A 133 -10.62 -7.43 6.93
CA SER A 133 -10.24 -8.48 5.97
C SER A 133 -11.16 -9.69 6.09
N PRO A 134 -11.24 -10.56 5.06
CA PRO A 134 -12.17 -11.70 5.05
C PRO A 134 -11.89 -12.73 6.15
N ASP A 135 -10.69 -12.75 6.71
CA ASP A 135 -10.28 -13.57 7.86
C ASP A 135 -10.68 -12.95 9.21
N GLY A 136 -11.39 -11.82 9.21
CA GLY A 136 -11.90 -11.14 10.40
C GLY A 136 -10.91 -10.19 11.07
N ARG A 137 -9.72 -9.96 10.50
CA ARG A 137 -8.79 -8.96 11.06
C ARG A 137 -9.27 -7.54 10.76
N HIS A 138 -9.15 -6.68 11.75
CA HIS A 138 -9.24 -5.24 11.57
C HIS A 138 -7.87 -4.72 11.14
N VAL A 139 -7.78 -4.11 9.96
CA VAL A 139 -6.51 -3.68 9.39
C VAL A 139 -6.47 -2.18 9.28
N SER A 140 -5.64 -1.58 10.13
CA SER A 140 -5.28 -0.17 10.04
C SER A 140 -4.44 0.12 8.81
N LEU A 141 -4.83 1.12 8.03
CA LEU A 141 -4.03 1.58 6.91
C LEU A 141 -2.67 2.13 7.37
N ARG A 142 -2.66 2.86 8.49
CA ARG A 142 -1.43 3.44 9.05
C ARG A 142 -0.45 2.35 9.45
N GLU A 143 -0.91 1.31 10.14
CA GLU A 143 -0.05 0.20 10.53
C GLU A 143 0.43 -0.61 9.32
N LEU A 144 -0.44 -0.85 8.33
CA LEU A 144 -0.07 -1.57 7.11
C LEU A 144 1.05 -0.85 6.36
N LEU A 145 0.92 0.47 6.18
CA LEU A 145 1.94 1.30 5.55
C LEU A 145 3.22 1.38 6.39
N THR A 146 3.11 1.49 7.72
CA THR A 146 4.27 1.52 8.61
C THR A 146 5.10 0.24 8.49
N ARG A 147 4.44 -0.92 8.52
CA ARG A 147 5.09 -2.22 8.32
C ARG A 147 5.69 -2.36 6.92
N ALA A 148 4.98 -1.90 5.88
CA ALA A 148 5.48 -1.93 4.51
C ALA A 148 6.72 -1.05 4.32
N LEU A 149 6.74 0.17 4.90
CA LEU A 149 7.92 1.04 4.88
C LEU A 149 9.12 0.38 5.59
N ALA A 150 8.88 -0.24 6.76
CA ALA A 150 9.94 -0.95 7.48
C ALA A 150 10.50 -2.13 6.67
N PHE A 151 9.62 -2.91 6.04
CA PHE A 151 10.01 -3.99 5.12
C PHE A 151 10.89 -3.46 3.98
N TRP A 152 10.45 -2.40 3.29
CA TRP A 152 11.18 -1.85 2.15
C TRP A 152 12.51 -1.21 2.54
N ARG A 153 12.59 -0.51 3.68
CA ARG A 153 13.87 -0.03 4.21
C ARG A 153 14.86 -1.19 4.42
N GLY A 154 14.38 -2.31 4.97
CA GLY A 154 15.16 -3.53 5.13
C GLY A 154 15.66 -4.11 3.80
N GLN A 155 14.77 -4.26 2.81
CA GLN A 155 15.14 -4.75 1.48
C GLN A 155 16.14 -3.82 0.76
N LEU A 156 15.95 -2.49 0.90
CA LEU A 156 16.79 -1.48 0.24
C LEU A 156 18.10 -1.19 0.98
N GLY A 157 18.31 -1.78 2.16
CA GLY A 157 19.49 -1.51 3.01
C GLY A 157 19.52 -0.09 3.58
N ILE A 158 18.37 0.56 3.73
CA ILE A 158 18.27 1.92 4.28
C ILE A 158 18.25 1.83 5.80
N GLN A 159 19.26 2.40 6.45
CA GLN A 159 19.28 2.49 7.91
C GLN A 159 18.22 3.49 8.38
N CYS A 160 17.34 3.06 9.30
CA CYS A 160 16.52 4.00 10.05
C CYS A 160 17.47 4.90 10.85
N LYS A 161 17.41 6.21 10.62
CA LYS A 161 18.04 7.15 11.56
C LYS A 161 17.37 6.93 12.93
N PRO A 162 18.17 6.86 14.02
CA PRO A 162 17.64 6.73 15.37
C PRO A 162 16.72 7.89 15.73
#